data_AF-R7LDY8-F1
#
_entry.id   AF-R7LDY8-F1
#
_cell.length_a   1.000
_cell.length_b   1.000
_cell.length_c   1.000
_cell.angle_alpha   90.00
_cell.angle_beta   90.00
_cell.angle_gamma   90.00
#
_symmetry.space_group_name_H-M   'P 1'
#
loop_
_entity.id
_entity.type
_entity.pdbx_description
1 polymer ?
#
loop_
_entity_poly.entity_id
_entity_poly.type
_entity_poly.pdbx_seq_one_letter_code
_entity_poly.pdbx_strand_id
1 'polypeptide(L)'
;MKYFSYLFSTLLAAMLLAACGEDRSGEQPFAPTLGEMSAVVMTDSVRLTGIVTASPNSTLLECGFTYGNDTLRGKVQAPVLTSQFSVTIDSLLPGNYFAVGYAQNGVGTTYADTLRFTIE
;
A
#
# COMPACT_ATOMS: atom_id res chain seq x y z
N MET A 1 -38.12 5.23 -35.07
CA MET A 1 -37.50 6.27 -34.21
C MET A 1 -38.11 6.41 -32.81
N LYS A 2 -39.35 5.98 -32.53
CA LYS A 2 -39.95 6.10 -31.18
C LYS A 2 -39.32 5.16 -30.13
N TYR A 3 -39.03 3.90 -30.48
CA TYR A 3 -38.46 2.91 -29.55
C TYR A 3 -37.02 3.23 -29.07
N PHE A 4 -36.23 3.94 -29.89
CA PHE A 4 -34.87 4.36 -29.52
C PHE A 4 -34.87 5.41 -28.40
N SER A 5 -35.86 6.29 -28.40
CA SER A 5 -36.02 7.33 -27.37
C SER A 5 -36.46 6.76 -26.02
N TYR A 6 -37.31 5.72 -26.04
CA TYR A 6 -37.68 4.98 -24.82
C TYR A 6 -36.51 4.16 -24.26
N LEU A 7 -35.73 3.49 -25.12
CA LEU A 7 -34.56 2.72 -24.70
C LEU A 7 -33.46 3.60 -24.08
N PHE A 8 -33.28 4.81 -24.63
CA PHE A 8 -32.35 5.79 -24.08
C PHE A 8 -32.81 6.34 -22.73
N SER A 9 -34.12 6.58 -22.58
CA SER A 9 -34.71 7.09 -21.33
C SER A 9 -34.66 6.05 -20.20
N THR A 10 -34.85 4.77 -20.51
CA THR A 10 -34.76 3.69 -19.50
C THR A 10 -33.31 3.42 -19.09
N LEU A 11 -32.35 3.52 -20.01
CA LEU A 11 -30.92 3.39 -19.71
C LEU A 11 -30.43 4.53 -18.81
N LEU A 12 -30.87 5.77 -19.07
CA LEU A 12 -30.53 6.94 -18.25
C LEU A 12 -31.13 6.84 -16.83
N ALA A 13 -32.36 6.36 -16.69
CA ALA A 13 -32.99 6.12 -15.39
C ALA A 13 -32.29 5.02 -14.59
N ALA A 14 -31.80 3.96 -15.25
CA ALA A 14 -31.04 2.89 -14.60
C ALA A 14 -29.65 3.36 -14.10
N MET A 15 -28.99 4.26 -14.82
CA MET A 15 -27.71 4.87 -14.39
C MET A 15 -27.87 5.79 -13.17
N LEU A 16 -29.02 6.47 -13.02
CA LEU A 16 -29.30 7.34 -11.88
C LEU A 16 -29.60 6.55 -10.58
N LEU A 17 -30.15 5.35 -10.67
CA LEU A 17 -30.42 4.48 -9.50
C LEU A 17 -29.16 3.76 -8.99
N ALA A 18 -28.12 3.62 -9.82
CA ALA A 18 -26.84 3.04 -9.43
C ALA A 18 -25.94 4.02 -8.66
N ALA A 19 -26.33 5.29 -8.53
CA ALA A 19 -25.54 6.34 -7.88
C ALA A 19 -25.74 6.42 -6.35
N CYS A 20 -26.48 5.49 -5.74
CA CYS A 20 -26.56 5.37 -4.29
C CYS A 20 -25.28 4.75 -3.71
N GLY A 21 -24.18 5.50 -3.74
CA GLY A 21 -23.08 5.28 -2.82
C GLY A 21 -23.51 5.63 -1.40
N GLU A 22 -22.99 4.94 -0.39
CA GLU A 22 -23.11 5.38 1.00
C GLU A 22 -22.57 6.81 1.13
N ASP A 23 -23.35 7.71 1.76
CA ASP A 23 -22.88 9.05 2.12
C ASP A 23 -21.84 8.94 3.23
N ARG A 24 -20.57 9.05 2.85
CA ARG A 24 -19.40 9.08 3.75
C ARG A 24 -18.81 10.48 3.88
N SER A 25 -19.54 11.53 3.49
CA SER A 25 -19.07 12.91 3.49
C SER A 25 -18.64 13.41 4.89
N GLY A 26 -19.19 12.82 5.96
CA GLY A 26 -18.83 13.11 7.34
C GLY A 26 -17.64 12.33 7.90
N GLU A 27 -17.12 11.34 7.17
CA GLU A 27 -16.05 10.48 7.67
C GLU A 27 -14.69 11.13 7.41
N GLN A 28 -13.97 11.49 8.48
CA GLN A 28 -12.63 12.05 8.34
C GLN A 28 -11.65 11.00 7.79
N PRO A 29 -10.87 11.31 6.74
CA PRO A 29 -9.84 10.42 6.24
C PRO A 29 -8.54 10.59 7.04
N PHE A 30 -7.81 9.50 7.26
CA PHE A 30 -6.53 9.50 7.97
C PHE A 30 -5.46 8.80 7.15
N ALA A 31 -4.20 9.16 7.37
CA ALA A 31 -3.06 8.42 6.81
C ALA A 31 -3.09 6.95 7.27
N PRO A 32 -2.44 6.03 6.53
CA PRO A 32 -2.46 4.61 6.88
C PRO A 32 -1.85 4.35 8.26
N THR A 33 -2.26 3.27 8.93
CA THR A 33 -1.62 2.77 10.13
C THR A 33 -0.87 1.50 9.80
N LEU A 34 0.38 1.40 10.27
CA LEU A 34 1.23 0.24 10.10
C LEU A 34 1.26 -0.58 11.39
N GLY A 35 1.32 -1.89 11.24
CA GLY A 35 1.49 -2.86 12.32
C GLY A 35 2.88 -3.47 12.31
N GLU A 36 2.92 -4.77 12.57
CA GLU A 36 4.17 -5.53 12.65
C GLU A 36 4.95 -5.50 11.33
N MET A 37 6.28 -5.42 11.48
CA MET A 37 7.26 -5.48 10.40
C MET A 37 8.25 -6.60 10.73
N SER A 38 8.69 -7.35 9.73
CA SER A 38 9.71 -8.38 9.91
C SER A 38 10.69 -8.44 8.75
N ALA A 39 11.91 -8.90 9.06
CA ALA A 39 12.97 -9.17 8.10
C ALA A 39 13.43 -10.62 8.28
N VAL A 40 13.41 -11.37 7.19
CA VAL A 40 13.96 -12.73 7.13
C VAL A 40 15.14 -12.71 6.17
N VAL A 41 16.34 -12.79 6.73
CA VAL A 41 17.59 -12.84 5.98
C VAL A 41 17.75 -14.23 5.36
N MET A 42 18.18 -14.25 4.10
CA MET A 42 18.59 -15.43 3.37
C MET A 42 20.10 -15.33 3.09
N THR A 43 20.62 -15.83 1.96
CA THR A 43 22.06 -15.76 1.68
C THR A 43 22.49 -14.33 1.34
N ASP A 44 22.10 -13.83 0.17
CA ASP A 44 22.45 -12.51 -0.37
C ASP A 44 21.19 -11.63 -0.52
N SER A 45 20.13 -11.98 0.19
CA SER A 45 18.83 -11.35 0.06
C SER A 45 18.08 -11.30 1.38
N VAL A 46 17.06 -10.46 1.43
CA VAL A 46 16.18 -10.31 2.58
C VAL A 46 14.74 -10.27 2.10
N ARG A 47 13.88 -11.05 2.76
CA ARG A 47 12.43 -10.91 2.61
C ARG A 47 11.90 -10.04 3.74
N LEU A 48 11.29 -8.91 3.36
CA LEU A 48 10.64 -7.98 4.29
C LEU A 48 9.13 -8.19 4.19
N THR A 49 8.47 -8.26 5.35
CA THR A 49 7.01 -8.31 5.42
C THR A 49 6.48 -7.23 6.34
N GLY A 50 5.30 -6.70 6.01
CA GLY A 50 4.67 -5.63 6.76
C GLY A 50 3.15 -5.75 6.73
N ILE A 51 2.51 -5.14 7.74
CA ILE A 51 1.05 -5.09 7.86
C ILE A 51 0.59 -3.64 7.84
N VAL A 52 -0.39 -3.33 6.99
CA VAL A 52 -1.24 -2.14 7.06
C VAL A 52 -2.48 -2.52 7.86
N THR A 53 -2.60 -2.00 9.08
CA THR A 53 -3.71 -2.32 9.98
C THR A 53 -4.95 -1.48 9.69
N ALA A 54 -4.77 -0.28 9.13
CA ALA A 54 -5.88 0.59 8.74
C ALA A 54 -5.49 1.56 7.62
N SER A 55 -6.46 1.94 6.79
CA SER A 55 -6.41 3.12 5.92
C SER A 55 -7.80 3.78 5.92
N PRO A 56 -8.17 4.47 7.02
CA PRO A 56 -9.54 4.92 7.23
C PRO A 56 -9.96 5.97 6.20
N ASN A 57 -11.07 5.70 5.51
CA ASN A 57 -11.77 6.60 4.59
C ASN A 57 -10.88 7.18 3.47
N SER A 58 -9.79 6.49 3.15
CA SER A 58 -8.90 6.80 2.04
C SER A 58 -8.26 5.51 1.52
N THR A 59 -8.37 5.26 0.22
CA THR A 59 -7.83 4.05 -0.41
C THR A 59 -6.31 4.02 -0.30
N LEU A 60 -5.76 2.86 0.09
CA LEU A 60 -4.31 2.64 0.08
C LEU A 60 -3.79 2.73 -1.36
N LEU A 61 -2.78 3.59 -1.58
CA LEU A 61 -2.21 3.88 -2.91
C LEU A 61 -0.84 3.20 -3.09
N GLU A 62 -0.05 3.12 -2.03
CA GLU A 62 1.30 2.55 -2.07
C GLU A 62 1.66 1.92 -0.73
N CYS A 63 2.41 0.83 -0.73
CA CYS A 63 3.12 0.32 0.45
C CYS A 63 4.41 -0.36 0.03
N GLY A 64 5.37 -0.48 0.96
CA GLY A 64 6.65 -1.09 0.68
C GLY A 64 7.68 -0.77 1.76
N PHE A 65 8.95 -0.75 1.37
CA PHE A 65 10.06 -0.48 2.27
C PHE A 65 11.05 0.52 1.67
N THR A 66 11.55 1.44 2.49
CA THR A 66 12.86 2.07 2.25
C THR A 66 13.92 1.23 2.97
N TYR A 67 15.11 1.14 2.42
CA TYR A 67 16.18 0.31 2.97
C TYR A 67 17.56 0.86 2.63
N GLY A 68 18.59 0.37 3.31
CA GLY A 68 19.95 0.80 3.04
C GLY A 68 20.96 0.37 4.08
N ASN A 69 22.20 0.84 3.90
CA ASN A 69 23.33 0.73 4.82
C ASN A 69 24.16 2.03 4.72
N ASP A 70 25.39 2.11 5.22
CA ASP A 70 26.13 3.39 5.18
C ASP A 70 26.31 4.01 3.78
N THR A 71 26.30 3.19 2.71
CA THR A 71 26.54 3.64 1.32
C THR A 71 25.33 3.48 0.40
N LEU A 72 24.37 2.61 0.74
CA LEU A 72 23.18 2.29 -0.04
C LEU A 72 21.94 3.00 0.52
N ARG A 73 21.13 3.57 -0.38
CA ARG A 73 19.77 4.05 -0.09
C ARG A 73 18.85 3.54 -1.20
N GLY A 74 17.83 2.77 -0.83
CA GLY A 74 16.86 2.19 -1.75
C GLY A 74 15.43 2.35 -1.27
N LYS A 75 14.50 2.26 -2.22
CA LYS A 75 13.06 2.15 -1.97
C LYS A 75 12.52 1.04 -2.86
N VAL A 76 11.68 0.18 -2.30
CA VAL A 76 10.99 -0.89 -3.02
C VAL A 76 9.51 -0.81 -2.69
N GLN A 77 8.66 -0.89 -3.72
CA GLN A 77 7.21 -0.93 -3.57
C GLN A 77 6.74 -2.38 -3.61
N ALA A 78 5.75 -2.71 -2.78
CA ALA A 78 5.08 -3.99 -2.84
C ALA A 78 4.29 -4.11 -4.15
N PRO A 79 4.39 -5.25 -4.86
CA PRO A 79 3.71 -5.43 -6.15
C PRO A 79 2.18 -5.49 -6.03
N VAL A 80 1.68 -5.82 -4.83
CA VAL A 80 0.25 -5.95 -4.55
C VAL A 80 -0.08 -5.16 -3.28
N LEU A 81 -1.12 -4.33 -3.35
CA LEU A 81 -1.61 -3.50 -2.25
C LEU A 81 -2.61 -4.29 -1.41
N THR A 82 -2.10 -5.12 -0.50
CA THR A 82 -2.89 -5.89 0.47
C THR A 82 -2.59 -5.44 1.90
N SER A 83 -3.47 -5.81 2.83
CA SER A 83 -3.28 -5.53 4.27
C SER A 83 -1.97 -6.13 4.79
N GLN A 84 -1.54 -7.27 4.27
CA GLN A 84 -0.20 -7.79 4.47
C GLN A 84 0.56 -7.71 3.15
N PHE A 85 1.76 -7.13 3.16
CA PHE A 85 2.59 -6.97 1.98
C PHE A 85 3.98 -7.55 2.22
N SER A 86 4.62 -8.00 1.15
CA SER A 86 5.96 -8.59 1.18
C SER A 86 6.75 -8.12 -0.02
N VAL A 87 8.05 -7.89 0.20
CA VAL A 87 9.04 -7.62 -0.83
C VAL A 87 10.28 -8.46 -0.57
N THR A 88 10.99 -8.81 -1.63
CA THR A 88 12.32 -9.40 -1.53
C THR A 88 13.31 -8.42 -2.14
N ILE A 89 14.42 -8.19 -1.44
CA ILE A 89 15.54 -7.41 -1.95
C ILE A 89 16.70 -8.39 -2.11
N ASP A 90 17.16 -8.54 -3.35
CA ASP A 90 18.20 -9.49 -3.72
C ASP A 90 19.54 -8.82 -3.98
N SER A 91 20.60 -9.63 -4.12
CA SER A 91 21.95 -9.17 -4.49
C SER A 91 22.55 -8.13 -3.55
N LEU A 92 22.28 -8.26 -2.25
CA LEU A 92 22.91 -7.48 -1.21
C LEU A 92 24.32 -8.03 -0.93
N LEU A 93 25.28 -7.13 -0.80
CA LEU A 93 26.62 -7.49 -0.35
C LEU A 93 26.62 -7.74 1.17
N PRO A 94 27.58 -8.51 1.70
CA PRO A 94 27.74 -8.66 3.14
C PRO A 94 27.83 -7.32 3.88
N GLY A 95 27.08 -7.17 4.96
CA GLY A 95 27.04 -5.93 5.73
C GLY A 95 25.80 -5.76 6.61
N ASN A 96 25.76 -4.64 7.33
CA ASN A 96 24.65 -4.28 8.22
C ASN A 96 23.69 -3.35 7.51
N TYR A 97 22.41 -3.71 7.50
CA TYR A 97 21.36 -2.99 6.80
C TYR A 97 20.25 -2.56 7.75
N PHE A 98 19.47 -1.59 7.29
CA PHE A 98 18.20 -1.21 7.87
C PHE A 98 17.10 -1.21 6.83
N ALA A 99 15.86 -1.37 7.28
CA ALA A 99 14.66 -1.16 6.48
C ALA A 99 13.56 -0.48 7.29
N VAL A 100 12.74 0.33 6.63
CA VAL A 100 11.61 1.04 7.21
C VAL A 100 10.40 0.81 6.31
N GLY A 101 9.37 0.16 6.85
CA GLY A 101 8.11 -0.02 6.12
C GLY A 101 7.39 1.31 5.93
N TYR A 102 6.74 1.51 4.80
CA TYR A 102 5.88 2.67 4.57
C TYR A 102 4.54 2.26 3.93
N ALA A 103 3.52 3.08 4.16
CA ALA A 103 2.24 3.00 3.49
C ALA A 103 1.70 4.41 3.21
N GLN A 104 1.10 4.60 2.05
CA GLN A 104 0.60 5.88 1.57
C GLN A 104 -0.84 5.75 1.08
N ASN A 105 -1.66 6.74 1.41
CA ASN A 105 -2.97 6.96 0.82
C ASN A 105 -3.13 8.42 0.37
N GLY A 106 -4.36 8.83 0.03
CA GLY A 106 -4.65 10.20 -0.41
C GLY A 106 -4.47 11.28 0.66
N VAL A 107 -4.31 10.90 1.93
CA VAL A 107 -4.12 11.83 3.07
C VAL A 107 -2.63 12.01 3.37
N GLY A 108 -1.84 10.94 3.31
CA GLY A 108 -0.41 11.02 3.60
C GLY A 108 0.29 9.67 3.65
N THR A 109 1.52 9.70 4.15
CA THR A 109 2.41 8.54 4.28
C THR A 109 2.77 8.31 5.74
N THR A 110 2.67 7.06 6.17
CA THR A 110 3.12 6.61 7.49
C THR A 110 4.34 5.71 7.32
N TYR A 111 5.27 5.80 8.27
CA TYR A 111 6.47 4.98 8.35
C TYR A 111 6.44 4.15 9.63
N ALA A 112 6.87 2.90 9.55
CA ALA A 112 7.00 2.01 10.70
C ALA A 112 8.34 2.19 11.41
N ASP A 113 8.55 1.39 12.47
CA ASP A 113 9.83 1.32 13.14
C ASP A 113 10.93 0.75 12.23
N THR A 114 12.18 1.09 12.56
CA THR A 114 13.34 0.65 11.78
C THR A 114 13.71 -0.79 12.13
N LEU A 115 13.64 -1.67 11.13
CA LEU A 115 14.24 -3.00 11.19
C LEU A 115 15.74 -2.90 10.94
N ARG A 116 16.51 -3.75 11.64
CA ARG A 116 17.96 -3.89 11.44
C ARG A 116 18.30 -5.36 11.24
N PHE A 117 19.17 -5.65 10.29
CA PHE A 117 19.57 -7.01 9.95
C PHE A 117 20.97 -7.01 9.31
N THR A 118 21.59 -8.18 9.24
CA THR A 118 22.94 -8.38 8.69
C THR A 118 22.88 -9.41 7.58
N ILE A 119 23.57 -9.13 6.47
CA ILE A 119 23.85 -10.08 5.39
C ILE A 119 25.27 -10.61 5.61
N GLU A 120 25.46 -11.93 5.59
CA GLU A 120 26.74 -12.62 5.83
C GLU A 120 27.53 -12.89 4.55
#